data_AF-A0A4T0VF31-F1
#
_entry.id   AF-A0A4T0VF31-F1
#
_cell.length_a   1.000
_cell.length_b   1.000
_cell.length_c   1.000
_cell.angle_alpha   90.00
_cell.angle_beta   90.00
_cell.angle_gamma   90.00
#
_symmetry.space_group_name_H-M   'P 1'
#
loop_
_entity.id
_entity.type
_entity.pdbx_description
1 polymer ?
#
loop_
_entity_poly.entity_id
_entity_poly.type
_entity_poly.pdbx_seq_one_letter_code
_entity_poly.pdbx_strand_id
1 'polypeptide(L)'
;MEAICGTREEHWPEVDVDSDTDEGREAMRRAEIAFHATIERSIRQQHTQSADDTIPLTLYAKAQSHQDQLTQDERSLLNTRGDVVGKALADPDSLTPDETHQVLFWPPPDVVRANIQRATGGKLSTPSELYAKGKDAVDREQFATLLNENEIALLARSFHATDDETFSPVDRSHSFGAPGAGHAVELISGRLGLDVVVFRTASLHHMHQMSRLRPVTLGLPSLGLLQSISMPEPDTPMPRSHLDQGQQPHDIIRTMASLQEEHELGNVTDEQVAARNREYLAALQTSSPRAGVSNSTLSPSSWPMTSPLSPADRFGSGPWPPTVRSRGPIDLFREDTHLSGFSVEPGWSALSKGQRDTYRIRSETLRREAWAENETALAAGTSSAVFPS
;
A
#
# COMPACT_ATOMS: atom_id res chain seq x y z
N MET A 1 -45.41 10.70 -5.75
CA MET A 1 -43.98 11.02 -5.57
C MET A 1 -43.24 9.74 -5.85
N GLU A 2 -42.70 9.61 -7.04
CA GLU A 2 -41.96 8.41 -7.44
C GLU A 2 -40.51 8.54 -6.97
N ALA A 3 -39.95 7.45 -6.46
CA ALA A 3 -38.54 7.41 -6.08
C ALA A 3 -37.69 7.35 -7.34
N ILE A 4 -36.93 8.42 -7.61
CA ILE A 4 -35.95 8.45 -8.69
C ILE A 4 -34.77 7.58 -8.26
N CYS A 5 -34.73 6.33 -8.76
CA CYS A 5 -33.52 5.51 -8.70
C CYS A 5 -32.42 6.21 -9.50
N GLY A 6 -31.36 6.63 -8.82
CA GLY A 6 -30.30 7.46 -9.42
C GLY A 6 -29.49 6.73 -10.48
N THR A 7 -29.52 7.26 -11.70
CA THR A 7 -28.58 6.93 -12.79
C THR A 7 -27.77 8.18 -13.17
N ARG A 8 -26.48 8.00 -13.48
CA ARG A 8 -25.61 8.93 -14.25
C ARG A 8 -25.23 10.29 -13.61
N GLU A 9 -25.90 10.78 -12.57
CA GLU A 9 -25.58 12.09 -11.96
C GLU A 9 -25.05 12.02 -10.52
N GLU A 10 -23.75 11.74 -10.38
CA GLU A 10 -22.95 12.31 -9.29
C GLU A 10 -22.17 13.50 -9.86
N HIS A 11 -22.80 14.68 -9.81
CA HIS A 11 -22.10 15.95 -9.99
C HIS A 11 -21.08 16.10 -8.86
N TRP A 12 -19.85 15.66 -9.09
CA TRP A 12 -18.70 16.10 -8.31
C TRP A 12 -18.63 17.63 -8.44
N PRO A 13 -18.83 18.40 -7.35
CA PRO A 13 -18.84 19.85 -7.44
C PRO A 13 -17.46 20.35 -7.88
N GLU A 14 -17.43 21.37 -8.75
CA GLU A 14 -16.18 22.01 -9.15
C GLU A 14 -15.53 22.65 -7.91
N VAL A 15 -14.38 22.12 -7.48
CA VAL A 15 -13.69 22.51 -6.24
C VAL A 15 -12.84 23.78 -6.42
N ASP A 16 -13.30 24.70 -7.28
CA ASP A 16 -12.73 26.04 -7.49
C ASP A 16 -13.55 27.14 -6.77
N VAL A 17 -14.59 26.77 -6.01
CA VAL A 17 -15.35 27.68 -5.14
C VAL A 17 -14.59 27.90 -3.83
N ASP A 18 -14.39 29.17 -3.44
CA ASP A 18 -13.74 29.56 -2.20
C ASP A 18 -14.43 28.95 -0.97
N SER A 19 -13.69 28.13 -0.21
CA SER A 19 -14.16 27.37 0.95
C SER A 19 -14.66 28.24 2.11
N ASP A 20 -14.26 29.52 2.16
CA ASP A 20 -14.69 30.44 3.21
C ASP A 20 -16.10 31.02 2.96
N THR A 21 -16.66 30.82 1.76
CA THR A 21 -18.04 31.16 1.41
C THR A 21 -19.04 30.10 1.88
N ASP A 22 -20.31 30.48 2.10
CA ASP A 22 -21.38 29.51 2.40
C ASP A 22 -21.60 28.50 1.25
N GLU A 23 -21.40 28.95 0.01
CA GLU A 23 -21.50 28.10 -1.18
C GLU A 23 -20.37 27.07 -1.25
N GLY A 24 -19.13 27.47 -0.92
CA GLY A 24 -17.98 26.58 -0.80
C GLY A 24 -18.12 25.57 0.35
N ARG A 25 -18.65 25.99 1.51
CA ARG A 25 -18.98 25.08 2.61
C ARG A 25 -20.00 24.02 2.21
N GLU A 26 -21.08 24.40 1.53
CA GLU A 26 -22.11 23.45 1.10
C GLU A 26 -21.65 22.59 -0.10
N ALA A 27 -20.73 23.08 -0.94
CA ALA A 27 -20.05 22.26 -1.95
C ALA A 27 -19.17 21.18 -1.30
N MET A 28 -18.38 21.55 -0.28
CA MET A 28 -17.52 20.63 0.46
C MET A 28 -18.34 19.55 1.18
N ARG A 29 -19.43 19.94 1.86
CA ARG A 29 -20.37 19.01 2.49
C ARG A 29 -20.98 18.02 1.49
N ARG A 30 -21.35 18.47 0.28
CA ARG A 30 -21.86 17.60 -0.78
C ARG A 30 -20.80 16.65 -1.32
N ALA A 31 -19.55 17.10 -1.47
CA ALA A 31 -18.43 16.24 -1.86
C ALA A 31 -18.13 15.17 -0.81
N GLU A 32 -18.18 15.51 0.48
CA GLU A 32 -18.02 14.57 1.60
C GLU A 32 -19.12 13.49 1.59
N ILE A 33 -20.39 13.87 1.41
CA ILE A 33 -21.52 12.93 1.29
C ILE A 33 -21.35 12.02 0.06
N ALA A 34 -20.95 12.56 -1.10
CA ALA A 34 -20.71 11.77 -2.32
C ALA A 34 -19.54 10.78 -2.15
N PHE A 35 -18.48 11.19 -1.44
CA PHE A 35 -17.35 10.33 -1.10
C PHE A 35 -17.75 9.19 -0.17
N HIS A 36 -18.52 9.47 0.90
CA HIS A 36 -19.09 8.43 1.76
C HIS A 36 -20.02 7.48 1.02
N ALA A 37 -20.93 8.00 0.19
CA ALA A 37 -21.80 7.17 -0.64
C ALA A 37 -21.02 6.28 -1.64
N THR A 38 -19.88 6.77 -2.15
CA THR A 38 -18.98 6.00 -3.01
C THR A 38 -18.28 4.88 -2.25
N ILE A 39 -17.78 5.16 -1.03
CA ILE A 39 -17.16 4.14 -0.15
C ILE A 39 -18.20 3.07 0.22
N GLU A 40 -19.37 3.47 0.72
CA GLU A 40 -20.44 2.53 1.07
C GLU A 40 -20.91 1.71 -0.14
N ARG A 41 -20.99 2.31 -1.32
CA ARG A 41 -21.34 1.59 -2.55
C ARG A 41 -20.26 0.60 -2.94
N SER A 42 -18.97 0.95 -2.80
CA SER A 42 -17.84 0.04 -3.04
C SER A 42 -17.87 -1.15 -2.08
N ILE A 43 -18.06 -0.89 -0.78
CA ILE A 43 -18.23 -1.92 0.26
C ILE A 43 -19.44 -2.82 -0.08
N ARG A 44 -20.62 -2.24 -0.32
CA ARG A 44 -21.82 -3.02 -0.69
C ARG A 44 -21.64 -3.79 -2.00
N GLN A 45 -20.92 -3.26 -2.99
CA GLN A 45 -20.62 -4.00 -4.23
C GLN A 45 -19.70 -5.18 -3.95
N GLN A 46 -18.65 -5.03 -3.13
CA GLN A 46 -17.80 -6.13 -2.67
C GLN A 46 -18.62 -7.21 -1.94
N HIS A 47 -19.58 -6.84 -1.10
CA HIS A 47 -20.47 -7.80 -0.42
C HIS A 47 -21.58 -8.39 -1.31
N THR A 48 -22.00 -7.70 -2.38
CA THR A 48 -23.09 -8.16 -3.27
C THR A 48 -22.58 -8.94 -4.48
N GLN A 49 -21.29 -8.83 -4.83
CA GLN A 49 -20.71 -9.51 -6.00
C GLN A 49 -20.44 -11.01 -5.85
N SER A 50 -20.66 -11.62 -4.68
CA SER A 50 -20.48 -13.07 -4.48
C SER A 50 -21.75 -13.79 -3.99
N ALA A 51 -22.66 -14.04 -4.93
CA ALA A 51 -23.53 -15.23 -4.91
C ALA A 51 -22.90 -16.39 -5.73
N ASP A 52 -21.61 -16.26 -6.03
CA ASP A 52 -20.73 -17.14 -6.80
C ASP A 52 -19.59 -17.58 -5.88
N ASP A 53 -19.01 -18.78 -6.07
CA ASP A 53 -18.22 -19.64 -5.13
C ASP A 53 -17.00 -18.99 -4.40
N THR A 54 -17.20 -17.84 -3.75
CA THR A 54 -16.17 -16.99 -3.17
C THR A 54 -16.14 -17.14 -1.67
N ILE A 55 -15.00 -17.59 -1.14
CA ILE A 55 -14.76 -17.73 0.29
C ILE A 55 -14.91 -16.35 0.97
N PRO A 56 -15.81 -16.19 1.96
CA PRO A 56 -16.02 -14.90 2.63
C PRO A 56 -14.76 -14.39 3.33
N LEU A 57 -14.53 -13.07 3.30
CA LEU A 57 -13.36 -12.46 3.96
C LEU A 57 -13.32 -12.73 5.47
N THR A 58 -14.48 -12.75 6.11
CA THR A 58 -14.66 -13.11 7.53
C THR A 58 -14.17 -14.53 7.84
N LEU A 59 -14.27 -15.47 6.91
CA LEU A 59 -13.74 -16.82 7.08
C LEU A 59 -12.21 -16.86 6.99
N TYR A 60 -11.57 -16.04 6.14
CA TYR A 60 -10.12 -15.89 6.16
C TYR A 60 -9.60 -15.28 7.48
N ALA A 61 -10.29 -14.26 8.00
CA ALA A 61 -9.97 -13.64 9.29
C ALA A 61 -10.16 -14.62 10.46
N LYS A 62 -11.28 -15.37 10.47
CA LYS A 62 -11.52 -16.46 11.44
C LYS A 62 -10.43 -17.53 11.36
N ALA A 63 -10.04 -17.95 10.15
CA ALA A 63 -9.00 -18.95 9.96
C ALA A 63 -7.60 -18.48 10.40
N GLN A 64 -7.29 -17.19 10.32
CA GLN A 64 -6.06 -16.65 10.89
C GLN A 64 -6.07 -16.70 12.44
N SER A 65 -7.18 -16.29 13.05
CA SER A 65 -7.24 -15.94 14.49
C SER A 65 -7.76 -17.06 15.39
N HIS A 66 -8.62 -17.95 14.87
CA HIS A 66 -9.40 -18.93 15.62
C HIS A 66 -9.45 -20.30 14.90
N GLN A 67 -8.28 -20.84 14.57
CA GLN A 67 -8.11 -22.14 13.88
C GLN A 67 -8.90 -23.30 14.54
N ASP A 68 -8.90 -23.34 15.87
CA ASP A 68 -9.59 -24.33 16.70
C ASP A 68 -11.13 -24.25 16.59
N GLN A 69 -11.66 -23.11 16.14
CA GLN A 69 -13.10 -22.85 15.99
C GLN A 69 -13.60 -23.02 14.55
N LEU A 70 -12.74 -23.43 13.61
CA LEU A 70 -13.13 -23.75 12.24
C LEU A 70 -13.85 -25.11 12.17
N THR A 71 -15.10 -25.07 11.71
CA THR A 71 -15.92 -26.26 11.40
C THR A 71 -15.39 -27.03 10.18
N GLN A 72 -15.81 -28.28 10.02
CA GLN A 72 -15.38 -29.09 8.87
C GLN A 72 -15.85 -28.51 7.53
N ASP A 73 -17.03 -27.89 7.49
CA ASP A 73 -17.56 -27.26 6.27
C ASP A 73 -16.76 -26.01 5.91
N GLU A 74 -16.41 -25.17 6.90
CA GLU A 74 -15.51 -24.02 6.72
C GLU A 74 -14.12 -24.43 6.24
N ARG A 75 -13.53 -25.51 6.80
CA ARG A 75 -12.25 -26.06 6.33
C ARG A 75 -12.36 -26.64 4.91
N SER A 76 -13.49 -27.25 4.58
CA SER A 76 -13.75 -27.77 3.23
C SER A 76 -13.87 -26.61 2.22
N LEU A 77 -14.57 -25.54 2.58
CA LEU A 77 -14.70 -24.31 1.80
C LEU A 77 -13.37 -23.58 1.61
N LEU A 78 -12.50 -23.54 2.62
CA LEU A 78 -11.14 -23.01 2.47
C LEU A 78 -10.29 -23.85 1.50
N ASN A 79 -10.51 -25.17 1.47
CA ASN A 79 -9.83 -26.08 0.55
C ASN A 79 -10.38 -26.04 -0.90
N THR A 80 -11.62 -25.60 -1.16
CA THR A 80 -12.13 -25.50 -2.55
C THR A 80 -11.34 -24.51 -3.40
N ARG A 81 -10.63 -23.58 -2.76
CA ARG A 81 -9.65 -22.68 -3.38
C ARG A 81 -8.55 -23.40 -4.18
N GLY A 82 -8.18 -24.62 -3.78
CA GLY A 82 -7.26 -25.48 -4.53
C GLY A 82 -5.78 -25.05 -4.53
N ASP A 83 -5.37 -24.08 -3.70
CA ASP A 83 -3.98 -23.63 -3.57
C ASP A 83 -3.42 -23.79 -2.14
N VAL A 84 -2.12 -23.52 -1.97
CA VAL A 84 -1.44 -23.63 -0.66
C VAL A 84 -1.95 -22.61 0.37
N VAL A 85 -2.55 -21.49 -0.07
CA VAL A 85 -3.15 -20.49 0.81
C VAL A 85 -4.44 -21.03 1.43
N GLY A 86 -5.30 -21.66 0.62
CA GLY A 86 -6.50 -22.37 1.07
C GLY A 86 -6.15 -23.49 2.05
N LYS A 87 -5.17 -24.32 1.69
CA LYS A 87 -4.66 -25.41 2.55
C LYS A 87 -4.12 -24.88 3.89
N ALA A 88 -3.29 -23.82 3.87
CA ALA A 88 -2.71 -23.22 5.07
C ALA A 88 -3.76 -22.66 6.04
N LEU A 89 -4.86 -22.10 5.50
CA LEU A 89 -5.96 -21.57 6.29
C LEU A 89 -6.95 -22.69 6.72
N ALA A 90 -7.08 -23.76 5.96
CA ALA A 90 -7.94 -24.89 6.29
C ALA A 90 -7.33 -25.84 7.34
N ASP A 91 -6.03 -26.12 7.26
CA ASP A 91 -5.29 -26.97 8.20
C ASP A 91 -3.77 -26.67 8.12
N PRO A 92 -3.25 -25.72 8.92
CA PRO A 92 -1.84 -25.31 8.85
C PRO A 92 -0.85 -26.41 9.24
N ASP A 93 -1.28 -27.41 10.02
CA ASP A 93 -0.41 -28.53 10.42
C ASP A 93 -0.29 -29.62 9.33
N SER A 94 -1.11 -29.54 8.27
CA SER A 94 -1.01 -30.40 7.09
C SER A 94 0.03 -29.95 6.05
N LEU A 95 0.67 -28.79 6.27
CA LEU A 95 1.65 -28.23 5.34
C LEU A 95 2.99 -28.97 5.42
N THR A 96 3.53 -29.29 4.25
CA THR A 96 4.93 -29.68 4.08
C THR A 96 5.86 -28.47 4.24
N PRO A 97 7.18 -28.68 4.47
CA PRO A 97 8.16 -27.59 4.50
C PRO A 97 8.15 -26.76 3.21
N ASP A 98 8.01 -27.38 2.05
CA ASP A 98 7.96 -26.68 0.76
C ASP A 98 6.68 -25.84 0.61
N GLU A 99 5.51 -26.36 0.99
CA GLU A 99 4.27 -25.56 0.98
C GLU A 99 4.33 -24.41 2.00
N THR A 100 4.94 -24.63 3.17
CA THR A 100 5.19 -23.58 4.17
C THR A 100 6.03 -22.45 3.59
N HIS A 101 7.08 -22.79 2.83
CA HIS A 101 7.92 -21.82 2.14
C HIS A 101 7.17 -21.10 1.01
N GLN A 102 6.34 -21.80 0.23
CA GLN A 102 5.50 -21.19 -0.81
C GLN A 102 4.52 -20.16 -0.22
N VAL A 103 3.84 -20.49 0.90
CA VAL A 103 2.92 -19.57 1.59
C VAL A 103 3.64 -18.29 2.04
N LEU A 104 4.88 -18.41 2.52
CA LEU A 104 5.69 -17.26 2.99
C LEU A 104 6.42 -16.51 1.87
N PHE A 105 6.27 -16.93 0.62
CA PHE A 105 7.01 -16.44 -0.54
C PHE A 105 8.53 -16.52 -0.34
N TRP A 106 8.99 -17.69 0.08
CA TRP A 106 10.39 -18.05 0.27
C TRP A 106 10.84 -19.04 -0.82
N PRO A 107 12.14 -19.07 -1.16
CA PRO A 107 12.72 -20.16 -1.95
C PRO A 107 12.54 -21.54 -1.26
N PRO A 108 12.81 -22.65 -1.97
CA PRO A 108 12.83 -23.99 -1.38
C PRO A 108 13.70 -24.11 -0.11
N PRO A 109 13.40 -25.02 0.83
CA PRO A 109 14.05 -25.04 2.15
C PRO A 109 15.57 -25.25 2.15
N ASP A 110 16.11 -25.95 1.15
CA ASP A 110 17.54 -26.13 0.95
C ASP A 110 18.21 -24.85 0.41
N VAL A 111 17.57 -24.15 -0.54
CA VAL A 111 18.02 -22.85 -1.07
C VAL A 111 18.03 -21.79 0.03
N VAL A 112 16.98 -21.73 0.85
CA VAL A 112 16.90 -20.82 2.01
C VAL A 112 18.03 -21.10 3.01
N ARG A 113 18.24 -22.39 3.37
CA ARG A 113 19.35 -22.79 4.25
C ARG A 113 20.71 -22.35 3.68
N ALA A 114 20.95 -22.61 2.40
CA ALA A 114 22.20 -22.23 1.74
C ALA A 114 22.41 -20.71 1.70
N ASN A 115 21.36 -19.93 1.45
CA ASN A 115 21.42 -18.47 1.45
C ASN A 115 21.68 -17.90 2.86
N ILE A 116 21.04 -18.45 3.91
CA ILE A 116 21.28 -18.06 5.31
C ILE A 116 22.71 -18.41 5.73
N GLN A 117 23.19 -19.61 5.42
CA GLN A 117 24.57 -20.00 5.69
C GLN A 117 25.57 -19.09 4.97
N ARG A 118 25.32 -18.71 3.71
CA ARG A 118 26.15 -17.76 2.96
C ARG A 118 26.18 -16.37 3.61
N ALA A 119 25.03 -15.82 3.98
CA ALA A 119 24.91 -14.48 4.58
C ALA A 119 25.47 -14.38 6.01
N THR A 120 25.44 -15.47 6.77
CA THR A 120 25.86 -15.51 8.18
C THR A 120 27.26 -16.09 8.40
N GLY A 121 27.95 -16.51 7.33
CA GLY A 121 29.24 -17.21 7.42
C GLY A 121 29.14 -18.58 8.08
N GLY A 122 28.02 -19.28 7.87
CA GLY A 122 27.71 -20.60 8.43
C GLY A 122 27.28 -20.61 9.90
N LYS A 123 27.11 -19.44 10.52
CA LYS A 123 26.74 -19.33 11.95
C LYS A 123 25.29 -19.71 12.24
N LEU A 124 24.38 -19.40 11.32
CA LEU A 124 22.96 -19.79 11.38
C LEU A 124 22.61 -20.62 10.14
N SER A 125 21.51 -21.36 10.21
CA SER A 125 21.07 -22.24 9.13
C SER A 125 19.56 -22.23 8.86
N THR A 126 18.76 -21.64 9.74
CA THR A 126 17.29 -21.64 9.68
C THR A 126 16.71 -20.22 9.68
N PRO A 127 15.51 -20.02 9.10
CA PRO A 127 14.79 -18.75 9.17
C PRO A 127 14.55 -18.28 10.61
N SER A 128 14.07 -19.16 11.49
CA SER A 128 13.76 -18.82 12.88
C SER A 128 14.97 -18.35 13.67
N GLU A 129 16.17 -18.90 13.44
CA GLU A 129 17.43 -18.39 14.02
C GLU A 129 17.72 -16.95 13.56
N LEU A 130 17.56 -16.65 12.27
CA LEU A 130 17.83 -15.31 11.74
C LEU A 130 16.77 -14.29 12.20
N TYR A 131 15.50 -14.69 12.29
CA TYR A 131 14.44 -13.87 12.87
C TYR A 131 14.64 -13.63 14.36
N ALA A 132 15.06 -14.63 15.15
CA ALA A 132 15.37 -14.47 16.56
C ALA A 132 16.54 -13.49 16.78
N LYS A 133 17.61 -13.60 15.97
CA LYS A 133 18.71 -12.63 15.95
C LYS A 133 18.22 -11.22 15.56
N GLY A 134 17.36 -11.13 14.54
CA GLY A 134 16.72 -9.89 14.12
C GLY A 134 15.89 -9.26 15.23
N LYS A 135 15.13 -10.06 15.98
CA LYS A 135 14.28 -9.61 17.09
C LYS A 135 15.12 -9.07 18.24
N ASP A 136 16.12 -9.81 18.70
CA ASP A 136 17.08 -9.35 19.72
C ASP A 136 17.76 -8.02 19.30
N ALA A 137 17.98 -7.82 18.00
CA ALA A 137 18.56 -6.58 17.49
C ALA A 137 17.56 -5.42 17.36
N VAL A 138 16.27 -5.69 17.13
CA VAL A 138 15.18 -4.69 17.21
C VAL A 138 14.96 -4.29 18.67
N ASP A 139 14.80 -5.27 19.57
CA ASP A 139 14.51 -5.08 21.00
C ASP A 139 15.63 -4.29 21.73
N ARG A 140 16.85 -4.28 21.17
CA ARG A 140 18.02 -3.51 21.65
C ARG A 140 18.27 -2.20 20.89
N GLU A 141 17.42 -1.83 19.95
CA GLU A 141 17.60 -0.66 19.05
C GLU A 141 18.93 -0.67 18.25
N GLN A 142 19.49 -1.86 17.99
CA GLN A 142 20.83 -2.06 17.42
C GLN A 142 20.81 -2.86 16.12
N PHE A 143 19.71 -2.78 15.36
CA PHE A 143 19.46 -3.59 14.17
C PHE A 143 20.61 -3.61 13.16
N ALA A 144 21.07 -2.44 12.72
CA ALA A 144 22.17 -2.29 11.77
C ALA A 144 23.59 -2.54 12.36
N THR A 145 23.69 -2.76 13.67
CA THR A 145 24.97 -3.04 14.36
C THR A 145 25.13 -4.54 14.61
N LEU A 146 24.03 -5.24 14.93
CA LEU A 146 24.04 -6.67 15.26
C LEU A 146 23.78 -7.56 14.04
N LEU A 147 23.09 -7.07 13.01
CA LEU A 147 22.95 -7.74 11.72
C LEU A 147 23.88 -7.11 10.68
N ASN A 148 24.48 -7.96 9.84
CA ASN A 148 25.30 -7.51 8.71
C ASN A 148 24.44 -7.19 7.48
N GLU A 149 24.99 -6.46 6.51
CA GLU A 149 24.22 -5.99 5.33
C GLU A 149 23.60 -7.14 4.52
N ASN A 150 24.27 -8.30 4.42
CA ASN A 150 23.72 -9.47 3.73
C ASN A 150 22.57 -10.10 4.51
N GLU A 151 22.65 -10.17 5.84
CA GLU A 151 21.56 -10.64 6.71
C GLU A 151 20.32 -9.73 6.60
N ILE A 152 20.52 -8.40 6.59
CA ILE A 152 19.45 -7.41 6.43
C ILE A 152 18.81 -7.51 5.04
N ALA A 153 19.62 -7.57 3.97
CA ALA A 153 19.12 -7.74 2.61
C ALA A 153 18.37 -9.07 2.43
N LEU A 154 18.86 -10.15 3.04
CA LEU A 154 18.24 -11.47 2.98
C LEU A 154 16.87 -11.49 3.68
N LEU A 155 16.74 -10.86 4.85
CA LEU A 155 15.45 -10.68 5.52
C LEU A 155 14.49 -9.82 4.69
N ALA A 156 14.96 -8.68 4.16
CA ALA A 156 14.16 -7.78 3.33
C ALA A 156 13.64 -8.45 2.04
N ARG A 157 14.42 -9.38 1.47
CA ARG A 157 14.10 -10.13 0.25
C ARG A 157 13.45 -11.50 0.51
N SER A 158 12.94 -11.79 1.72
CA SER A 158 12.32 -13.10 2.03
C SER A 158 13.20 -14.30 1.68
N PHE A 159 14.47 -14.25 2.06
CA PHE A 159 15.49 -15.28 1.83
C PHE A 159 15.89 -15.55 0.36
N HIS A 160 15.36 -14.80 -0.60
CA HIS A 160 15.89 -14.76 -1.96
C HIS A 160 17.27 -14.10 -1.98
N ALA A 161 18.18 -14.63 -2.79
CA ALA A 161 19.51 -14.04 -2.97
C ALA A 161 19.43 -12.69 -3.71
N THR A 162 20.49 -11.88 -3.64
CA THR A 162 20.52 -10.56 -4.30
C THR A 162 20.51 -10.66 -5.83
N ASP A 163 21.12 -11.73 -6.34
CA ASP A 163 21.25 -12.15 -7.74
C ASP A 163 20.11 -13.10 -8.19
N ASP A 164 19.11 -13.34 -7.34
CA ASP A 164 17.97 -14.18 -7.70
C ASP A 164 17.02 -13.46 -8.67
N GLU A 165 17.12 -13.82 -9.95
CA GLU A 165 16.27 -13.30 -11.04
C GLU A 165 14.79 -13.70 -10.89
N THR A 166 14.48 -14.74 -10.11
CA THR A 166 13.08 -15.15 -9.84
C THR A 166 12.39 -14.27 -8.80
N PHE A 167 13.16 -13.48 -8.04
CA PHE A 167 12.61 -12.58 -7.04
C PHE A 167 12.13 -11.26 -7.62
N SER A 168 10.81 -11.13 -7.76
CA SER A 168 10.14 -9.90 -8.14
C SER A 168 9.36 -9.31 -6.96
N PRO A 169 9.76 -8.14 -6.43
CA PRO A 169 8.98 -7.43 -5.40
C PRO A 169 7.56 -7.09 -5.86
N VAL A 170 7.36 -6.91 -7.17
CA VAL A 170 6.06 -6.58 -7.77
C VAL A 170 5.16 -7.81 -7.77
N ASP A 171 5.66 -8.95 -8.25
CA ASP A 171 4.86 -10.19 -8.31
C ASP A 171 4.55 -10.70 -6.90
N ARG A 172 5.50 -10.59 -5.96
CA ARG A 172 5.24 -10.79 -4.53
C ARG A 172 4.11 -9.88 -4.04
N SER A 173 4.15 -8.58 -4.35
CA SER A 173 3.10 -7.64 -3.91
C SER A 173 1.73 -7.99 -4.50
N HIS A 174 1.68 -8.45 -5.76
CA HIS A 174 0.47 -9.00 -6.38
C HIS A 174 -0.03 -10.26 -5.68
N SER A 175 0.86 -11.21 -5.36
CA SER A 175 0.48 -12.44 -4.64
C SER A 175 -0.02 -12.18 -3.23
N PHE A 176 0.54 -11.20 -2.51
CA PHE A 176 0.02 -10.73 -1.21
C PHE A 176 -1.39 -10.09 -1.34
N GLY A 177 -1.72 -9.53 -2.51
CA GLY A 177 -3.04 -8.97 -2.80
C GLY A 177 -4.11 -10.02 -3.12
N ALA A 178 -3.75 -11.30 -3.29
CA ALA A 178 -4.75 -12.36 -3.45
C ALA A 178 -5.57 -12.54 -2.15
N PRO A 179 -6.89 -12.78 -2.23
CA PRO A 179 -7.73 -12.99 -1.03
C PRO A 179 -7.12 -14.06 -0.12
N GLY A 180 -7.14 -13.87 1.19
CA GLY A 180 -6.59 -14.84 2.15
C GLY A 180 -5.05 -14.92 2.21
N ALA A 181 -4.29 -14.48 1.21
CA ALA A 181 -2.83 -14.67 1.18
C ALA A 181 -2.11 -13.99 2.38
N GLY A 182 -2.47 -12.74 2.69
CA GLY A 182 -1.96 -12.05 3.89
C GLY A 182 -2.29 -12.77 5.19
N HIS A 183 -3.53 -13.29 5.32
CA HIS A 183 -3.98 -14.06 6.48
C HIS A 183 -3.19 -15.36 6.66
N ALA A 184 -2.90 -16.07 5.55
CA ALA A 184 -2.09 -17.29 5.57
C ALA A 184 -0.64 -17.00 5.96
N VAL A 185 -0.03 -15.95 5.40
CA VAL A 185 1.32 -15.50 5.78
C VAL A 185 1.38 -15.17 7.27
N GLU A 186 0.41 -14.43 7.79
CA GLU A 186 0.40 -14.01 9.19
C GLU A 186 0.20 -15.20 10.15
N LEU A 187 -0.73 -16.11 9.83
CA LEU A 187 -0.95 -17.37 10.55
C LEU A 187 0.33 -18.22 10.62
N ILE A 188 0.95 -18.51 9.46
CA ILE A 188 2.14 -19.35 9.39
C ILE A 188 3.36 -18.65 10.02
N SER A 189 3.51 -17.33 9.86
CA SER A 189 4.57 -16.57 10.53
C SER A 189 4.43 -16.64 12.05
N GLY A 190 3.23 -16.49 12.59
CA GLY A 190 2.93 -16.63 14.02
C GLY A 190 3.27 -18.03 14.55
N ARG A 191 2.87 -19.09 13.85
CA ARG A 191 3.17 -20.49 14.23
C ARG A 191 4.67 -20.80 14.23
N LEU A 192 5.44 -20.17 13.34
CA LEU A 192 6.90 -20.31 13.25
C LEU A 192 7.69 -19.37 14.17
N GLY A 193 6.99 -18.53 14.97
CA GLY A 193 7.61 -17.55 15.87
C GLY A 193 8.34 -16.40 15.15
N LEU A 194 7.94 -16.10 13.90
CA LEU A 194 8.58 -15.07 13.07
C LEU A 194 7.96 -13.70 13.37
N ASP A 195 8.80 -12.79 13.86
CA ASP A 195 8.36 -11.43 14.20
C ASP A 195 8.26 -10.54 12.94
N VAL A 196 7.04 -10.12 12.59
CA VAL A 196 6.76 -9.24 11.44
C VAL A 196 7.47 -7.88 11.56
N VAL A 197 7.77 -7.42 12.77
CA VAL A 197 8.54 -6.18 13.00
C VAL A 197 9.97 -6.32 12.46
N VAL A 198 10.58 -7.50 12.58
CA VAL A 198 11.93 -7.78 12.04
C VAL A 198 11.93 -7.68 10.52
N PHE A 199 10.94 -8.28 9.84
CA PHE A 199 10.79 -8.15 8.40
C PHE A 199 10.61 -6.69 7.97
N ARG A 200 9.68 -5.95 8.60
CA ARG A 200 9.42 -4.54 8.30
C ARG A 200 10.67 -3.67 8.49
N THR A 201 11.41 -3.90 9.57
CA THR A 201 12.65 -3.17 9.91
C THR A 201 13.74 -3.46 8.88
N ALA A 202 13.92 -4.73 8.49
CA ALA A 202 14.85 -5.12 7.43
C ALA A 202 14.50 -4.46 6.09
N SER A 203 13.24 -4.51 5.67
CA SER A 203 12.78 -3.88 4.43
C SER A 203 13.03 -2.38 4.41
N LEU A 204 12.73 -1.68 5.51
CA LEU A 204 13.02 -0.25 5.64
C LEU A 204 14.53 0.03 5.57
N HIS A 205 15.37 -0.71 6.31
CA HIS A 205 16.82 -0.53 6.24
C HIS A 205 17.39 -0.77 4.84
N HIS A 206 16.94 -1.83 4.16
CA HIS A 206 17.38 -2.16 2.81
C HIS A 206 16.97 -1.08 1.78
N MET A 207 15.76 -0.54 1.87
CA MET A 207 15.32 0.62 1.07
C MET A 207 16.22 1.85 1.28
N HIS A 208 16.58 2.16 2.54
CA HIS A 208 17.48 3.28 2.85
C HIS A 208 18.93 3.06 2.37
N GLN A 209 19.38 1.80 2.27
CA GLN A 209 20.68 1.48 1.66
C GLN A 209 20.64 1.66 0.14
N MET A 210 19.60 1.16 -0.53
CA MET A 210 19.46 1.32 -1.99
C MET A 210 19.33 2.79 -2.42
N SER A 211 18.68 3.65 -1.62
CA SER A 211 18.61 5.08 -1.91
C SER A 211 19.96 5.81 -1.74
N ARG A 212 20.82 5.35 -0.83
CA ARG A 212 22.19 5.88 -0.65
C ARG A 212 23.17 5.43 -1.74
N LEU A 213 23.01 4.21 -2.26
CA LEU A 213 23.89 3.65 -3.30
C LEU A 213 23.55 4.11 -4.73
N ARG A 214 22.60 5.03 -4.90
CA ARG A 214 22.28 5.64 -6.19
C ARG A 214 23.12 6.90 -6.40
N PRO A 215 24.28 6.86 -7.11
CA PRO A 215 25.01 8.07 -7.41
C PRO A 215 24.14 9.02 -8.23
N VAL A 216 24.05 10.28 -7.81
CA VAL A 216 23.43 11.36 -8.58
C VAL A 216 24.40 11.79 -9.68
N THR A 217 24.70 10.89 -10.61
CA THR A 217 25.38 11.21 -11.87
C THR A 217 24.40 11.81 -12.87
N LEU A 218 23.85 12.98 -12.52
CA LEU A 218 23.33 13.93 -13.50
C LEU A 218 24.54 14.67 -14.09
N GLY A 219 25.10 14.10 -15.16
CA GLY A 219 26.16 14.73 -15.93
C GLY A 219 25.65 15.96 -16.67
N LEU A 220 25.84 17.15 -16.09
CA LEU A 220 25.71 18.44 -16.77
C LEU A 220 27.00 19.26 -16.58
N PRO A 221 27.49 19.96 -17.63
CA PRO A 221 28.79 20.60 -17.61
C PRO A 221 28.83 21.89 -16.76
N SER A 222 30.04 22.22 -16.33
CA SER A 222 30.41 23.19 -15.29
C SER A 222 30.10 24.67 -15.55
N LEU A 223 29.45 25.33 -14.57
CA LEU A 223 29.57 26.73 -14.12
C LEU A 223 29.18 26.81 -12.62
N GLY A 224 29.62 27.76 -11.78
CA GLY A 224 30.65 28.78 -11.97
C GLY A 224 30.79 29.82 -10.84
N LEU A 225 31.63 29.55 -9.83
CA LEU A 225 32.23 30.48 -8.83
C LEU A 225 31.37 31.13 -7.69
N LEU A 226 31.96 31.12 -6.47
CA LEU A 226 31.79 32.04 -5.31
C LEU A 226 30.45 32.00 -4.50
N GLN A 227 30.38 32.37 -3.21
CA GLN A 227 31.37 32.95 -2.26
C GLN A 227 31.05 32.55 -0.79
N SER A 228 32.04 32.60 0.12
CA SER A 228 31.87 32.28 1.56
C SER A 228 31.31 33.44 2.39
N ILE A 229 30.47 33.15 3.40
CA ILE A 229 30.20 34.05 4.55
C ILE A 229 30.14 33.20 5.84
N SER A 230 30.82 33.65 6.90
CA SER A 230 30.76 33.06 8.24
C SER A 230 29.70 33.74 9.12
N MET A 231 29.08 33.01 10.05
CA MET A 231 28.29 33.55 11.18
C MET A 231 28.54 32.74 12.47
N PRO A 232 28.30 33.31 13.67
CA PRO A 232 28.86 32.83 14.93
C PRO A 232 27.94 31.89 15.76
N GLU A 233 28.49 31.51 16.92
CA GLU A 233 28.08 30.50 17.91
C GLU A 233 26.76 30.81 18.68
N PRO A 234 26.00 29.81 19.15
CA PRO A 234 24.72 30.00 19.85
C PRO A 234 24.76 29.70 21.36
N ASP A 235 23.81 30.29 22.11
CA ASP A 235 23.62 30.06 23.55
C ASP A 235 22.34 29.26 23.87
N THR A 236 22.54 28.13 24.58
CA THR A 236 21.76 27.46 25.65
C THR A 236 20.19 27.39 25.64
N PRO A 237 19.54 26.23 25.93
CA PRO A 237 18.12 25.97 25.60
C PRO A 237 17.12 25.94 26.79
N MET A 238 15.81 25.79 26.46
CA MET A 238 14.69 25.40 27.36
C MET A 238 13.74 24.41 26.63
N PRO A 239 12.89 23.63 27.35
CA PRO A 239 12.44 22.31 26.91
C PRO A 239 11.16 22.25 26.05
N ARG A 240 11.01 21.14 25.32
CA ARG A 240 9.77 20.74 24.60
C ARG A 240 8.99 19.68 25.37
N SER A 241 7.67 19.74 25.27
CA SER A 241 6.73 18.74 25.80
C SER A 241 6.50 17.60 24.80
N HIS A 242 6.25 16.37 25.30
CA HIS A 242 5.93 15.20 24.49
C HIS A 242 4.45 15.15 24.09
N LEU A 243 4.15 15.22 22.80
CA LEU A 243 3.01 14.56 22.12
C LEU A 243 3.05 14.91 20.62
N ASP A 244 3.92 14.22 19.86
CA ASP A 244 3.95 14.36 18.40
C ASP A 244 4.62 13.12 17.75
N GLN A 245 3.81 12.11 17.41
CA GLN A 245 4.17 11.03 16.49
C GLN A 245 3.00 10.82 15.54
N GLY A 246 3.12 11.36 14.33
CA GLY A 246 2.07 11.30 13.32
C GLY A 246 1.79 9.87 12.86
N GLN A 247 0.56 9.41 13.09
CA GLN A 247 0.06 8.15 12.52
C GLN A 247 0.00 8.24 10.99
N GLN A 248 0.35 7.16 10.30
CA GLN A 248 0.31 7.13 8.84
C GLN A 248 -1.14 6.99 8.34
N PRO A 249 -1.52 7.62 7.21
CA PRO A 249 -2.89 7.53 6.69
C PRO A 249 -3.42 6.10 6.48
N HIS A 250 -2.54 5.15 6.15
CA HIS A 250 -2.92 3.74 6.03
C HIS A 250 -3.31 3.08 7.35
N ASP A 251 -2.71 3.49 8.47
CA ASP A 251 -3.05 2.95 9.79
C ASP A 251 -4.44 3.46 10.21
N ILE A 252 -4.76 4.73 9.91
CA ILE A 252 -6.07 5.35 10.15
C ILE A 252 -7.18 4.62 9.36
N ILE A 253 -6.95 4.36 8.06
CA ILE A 253 -7.90 3.61 7.21
C ILE A 253 -8.14 2.20 7.77
N ARG A 254 -7.08 1.52 8.25
CA ARG A 254 -7.19 0.18 8.84
C ARG A 254 -7.99 0.19 10.14
N THR A 255 -7.79 1.20 10.99
CA THR A 255 -8.59 1.35 12.23
C THR A 255 -10.05 1.71 11.95
N MET A 256 -10.35 2.48 10.90
CA MET A 256 -11.74 2.75 10.50
C MET A 256 -12.44 1.49 9.97
N ALA A 257 -11.75 0.65 9.20
CA ALA A 257 -12.29 -0.63 8.74
C ALA A 257 -12.60 -1.58 9.91
N SER A 258 -11.67 -1.71 10.87
CA SER A 258 -11.88 -2.54 12.07
C SER A 258 -13.01 -2.02 12.97
N LEU A 259 -13.16 -0.69 13.10
CA LEU A 259 -14.26 -0.08 13.84
C LEU A 259 -15.63 -0.34 13.18
N GLN A 260 -15.68 -0.35 11.85
CA GLN A 260 -16.88 -0.70 11.08
C GLN A 260 -17.25 -2.18 11.24
N GLU A 261 -16.25 -3.07 11.28
CA GLU A 261 -16.44 -4.50 11.57
C GLU A 261 -16.96 -4.74 13.01
N GLU A 262 -16.41 -4.05 14.01
CA GLU A 262 -16.92 -4.11 15.40
C GLU A 262 -18.38 -3.62 15.52
N HIS A 263 -18.79 -2.67 14.68
CA HIS A 263 -20.16 -2.17 14.59
C HIS A 263 -21.12 -3.17 13.95
N GLU A 264 -20.74 -3.79 12.84
CA GLU A 264 -21.53 -4.84 12.17
C GLU A 264 -21.72 -6.08 13.06
N LEU A 265 -20.75 -6.37 13.95
CA LEU A 265 -20.85 -7.40 14.98
C LEU A 265 -21.68 -6.98 16.21
N GLY A 266 -22.16 -5.73 16.28
CA GLY A 266 -22.95 -5.20 17.39
C GLY A 266 -22.15 -4.92 18.67
N ASN A 267 -20.81 -4.91 18.61
CA ASN A 267 -19.94 -4.66 19.76
C ASN A 267 -19.77 -3.16 20.06
N VAL A 268 -20.08 -2.30 19.10
CA VAL A 268 -19.91 -0.83 19.15
C VAL A 268 -21.20 -0.16 18.66
N THR A 269 -21.63 0.93 19.30
CA THR A 269 -22.86 1.65 18.93
C THR A 269 -22.65 2.65 17.80
N ASP A 270 -23.72 3.01 17.07
CA ASP A 270 -23.70 4.05 16.02
C ASP A 270 -23.02 5.36 16.51
N GLU A 271 -23.29 5.74 17.75
CA GLU A 271 -22.77 6.95 18.39
C GLU A 271 -21.25 6.88 18.65
N GLN A 272 -20.74 5.68 18.99
CA GLN A 272 -19.31 5.44 19.18
C GLN A 272 -18.56 5.41 17.84
N VAL A 273 -19.14 4.79 16.80
CA VAL A 273 -18.61 4.85 15.43
C VAL A 273 -18.54 6.30 14.94
N ALA A 274 -19.65 7.05 15.10
CA ALA A 274 -19.72 8.45 14.71
C ALA A 274 -18.77 9.36 15.53
N ALA A 275 -18.45 9.01 16.78
CA ALA A 275 -17.46 9.73 17.58
C ALA A 275 -16.04 9.48 17.08
N ARG A 276 -15.62 8.22 16.94
CA ARG A 276 -14.26 7.87 16.47
C ARG A 276 -14.00 8.28 15.03
N ASN A 277 -14.98 8.16 14.13
CA ASN A 277 -14.82 8.66 12.76
C ASN A 277 -14.57 10.18 12.72
N ARG A 278 -15.17 10.97 13.63
CA ARG A 278 -14.85 12.40 13.78
C ARG A 278 -13.44 12.63 14.32
N GLU A 279 -12.95 11.81 15.24
CA GLU A 279 -11.57 11.88 15.74
C GLU A 279 -10.54 11.56 14.65
N TYR A 280 -10.77 10.51 13.85
CA TYR A 280 -9.91 10.15 12.72
C TYR A 280 -9.91 11.21 11.62
N LEU A 281 -11.07 11.81 11.30
CA LEU A 281 -11.14 12.92 10.34
C LEU A 281 -10.44 14.18 10.87
N ALA A 282 -10.57 14.50 12.17
CA ALA A 282 -9.82 15.59 12.78
C ALA A 282 -8.30 15.35 12.72
N ALA A 283 -7.84 14.13 13.01
CA ALA A 283 -6.43 13.75 12.87
C ALA A 283 -5.93 13.93 11.43
N LEU A 284 -6.68 13.45 10.43
CA LEU A 284 -6.37 13.63 9.01
C LEU A 284 -6.30 15.12 8.63
N GLN A 285 -7.25 15.95 9.07
CA GLN A 285 -7.24 17.39 8.83
C GLN A 285 -6.03 18.09 9.48
N THR A 286 -5.65 17.71 10.71
CA THR A 286 -4.44 18.24 11.36
C THR A 286 -3.13 17.76 10.73
N SER A 287 -3.12 16.61 10.05
CA SER A 287 -1.97 16.09 9.32
C SER A 287 -1.73 16.76 7.95
N SER A 288 -2.67 17.60 7.49
CA SER A 288 -2.55 18.35 6.25
C SER A 288 -1.63 19.57 6.43
N PRO A 289 -0.61 19.78 5.58
CA PRO A 289 0.39 20.83 5.77
C PRO A 289 -0.18 22.22 5.46
N ARG A 290 -0.81 22.85 6.46
CA ARG A 290 -1.25 24.25 6.38
C ARG A 290 -0.02 25.16 6.27
N ALA A 291 0.08 25.92 5.19
CA ALA A 291 1.19 26.84 4.94
C ALA A 291 1.22 28.00 5.95
N GLY A 292 1.92 27.79 7.07
CA GLY A 292 2.16 28.77 8.12
C GLY A 292 3.64 29.15 8.18
N VAL A 293 3.96 30.42 7.93
CA VAL A 293 5.33 30.92 7.98
C VAL A 293 5.88 30.82 9.41
N SER A 294 6.97 30.08 9.59
CA SER A 294 7.74 30.06 10.84
C SER A 294 9.20 29.75 10.55
N ASN A 295 10.07 30.74 10.74
CA ASN A 295 11.52 30.58 10.61
C ASN A 295 12.04 29.64 11.71
N SER A 296 12.74 28.58 11.31
CA SER A 296 13.72 27.90 12.17
C SER A 296 14.77 27.20 11.30
N THR A 297 15.97 27.75 11.32
CA THR A 297 17.10 27.32 10.51
C THR A 297 17.78 26.11 11.13
N LEU A 298 17.52 24.91 10.59
CA LEU A 298 18.41 23.76 10.73
C LEU A 298 18.69 23.22 9.32
N SER A 299 19.97 23.10 8.98
CA SER A 299 20.44 22.78 7.63
C SER A 299 19.85 21.46 7.12
N PRO A 300 18.98 21.46 6.08
CA PRO A 300 18.59 20.24 5.42
C PRO A 300 19.76 19.73 4.57
N SER A 301 20.14 18.47 4.75
CA SER A 301 20.93 17.76 3.74
C SER A 301 20.21 17.81 2.40
N SER A 302 20.91 18.16 1.32
CA SER A 302 20.37 18.40 -0.02
C SER A 302 19.84 17.12 -0.71
N TRP A 303 18.73 16.58 -0.21
CA TRP A 303 17.92 15.63 -0.96
C TRP A 303 16.90 16.40 -1.80
N PRO A 304 16.69 16.06 -3.07
CA PRO A 304 15.46 16.45 -3.75
C PRO A 304 14.31 15.71 -3.07
N MET A 305 13.54 16.42 -2.25
CA MET A 305 12.20 15.95 -1.87
C MET A 305 11.38 15.83 -3.16
N THR A 306 11.32 14.63 -3.73
CA THR A 306 10.30 14.28 -4.71
C THR A 306 8.96 14.45 -4.02
N SER A 307 8.23 15.50 -4.39
CA SER A 307 6.90 15.76 -3.85
C SER A 307 6.04 14.49 -4.01
N PRO A 308 5.25 14.09 -2.99
CA PRO A 308 4.41 12.91 -3.10
C PRO A 308 3.52 13.00 -4.34
N LEU A 309 3.40 11.88 -5.05
CA LEU A 309 2.61 11.81 -6.28
C LEU A 309 1.17 12.19 -5.97
N SER A 310 0.62 13.13 -6.75
CA SER A 310 -0.79 13.50 -6.63
C SER A 310 -1.67 12.28 -6.93
N PRO A 311 -2.81 12.08 -6.24
CA PRO A 311 -3.79 11.06 -6.61
C PRO A 311 -4.20 11.15 -8.09
N ALA A 312 -4.26 12.36 -8.65
CA ALA A 312 -4.54 12.59 -10.07
C ALA A 312 -3.46 12.03 -11.02
N ASP A 313 -2.21 11.88 -10.58
CA ASP A 313 -1.12 11.28 -11.38
C ASP A 313 -1.24 9.76 -11.45
N ARG A 314 -1.75 9.13 -10.38
CA ARG A 314 -1.93 7.68 -10.28
C ARG A 314 -3.25 7.21 -10.90
N PHE A 315 -4.35 7.89 -10.60
CA PHE A 315 -5.71 7.40 -10.89
C PHE A 315 -6.45 8.21 -11.97
N GLY A 316 -5.94 9.38 -12.37
CA GLY A 316 -6.64 10.29 -13.27
C GLY A 316 -7.81 11.01 -12.60
N SER A 317 -8.72 11.57 -13.41
CA SER A 317 -9.80 12.45 -12.95
C SER A 317 -11.13 11.75 -12.65
N GLY A 318 -11.18 10.42 -12.57
CA GLY A 318 -12.40 9.68 -12.23
C GLY A 318 -12.38 8.20 -12.65
N PRO A 319 -13.48 7.48 -12.41
CA PRO A 319 -13.58 6.05 -12.72
C PRO A 319 -13.56 5.77 -14.22
N TRP A 320 -13.02 4.60 -14.55
CA TRP A 320 -13.03 3.99 -15.88
C TRP A 320 -14.26 3.08 -16.05
N PRO A 321 -14.68 2.75 -17.29
CA PRO A 321 -15.73 1.75 -17.52
C PRO A 321 -15.28 0.38 -16.97
N PRO A 322 -16.19 -0.42 -16.38
CA PRO A 322 -15.84 -1.70 -15.76
C PRO A 322 -15.32 -2.75 -16.77
N THR A 323 -15.58 -2.53 -18.05
CA THR A 323 -15.18 -3.37 -19.20
C THR A 323 -13.79 -3.02 -19.76
N VAL A 324 -13.17 -1.93 -19.30
CA VAL A 324 -11.92 -1.39 -19.89
C VAL A 324 -10.85 -1.24 -18.83
N ARG A 325 -9.65 -1.78 -19.10
CA ARG A 325 -8.47 -1.61 -18.23
C ARG A 325 -8.12 -0.13 -18.10
N SER A 326 -8.09 0.37 -16.86
CA SER A 326 -7.69 1.73 -16.54
C SER A 326 -6.27 2.04 -17.03
N ARG A 327 -6.07 3.19 -17.69
CA ARG A 327 -4.75 3.71 -18.07
C ARG A 327 -4.51 5.07 -17.41
N GLY A 328 -3.96 5.05 -16.20
CA GLY A 328 -3.61 6.28 -15.48
C GLY A 328 -2.49 7.07 -16.21
N PRO A 329 -2.29 8.36 -15.88
CA PRO A 329 -1.25 9.17 -16.50
C PRO A 329 0.16 8.55 -16.37
N ILE A 330 0.46 7.95 -15.22
CA ILE A 330 1.71 7.20 -14.98
C ILE A 330 1.78 5.90 -15.81
N ASP A 331 0.67 5.20 -16.04
CA ASP A 331 0.67 3.99 -16.89
C ASP A 331 1.00 4.33 -18.34
N LEU A 332 0.44 5.43 -18.87
CA LEU A 332 0.75 5.91 -20.22
C LEU A 332 2.22 6.34 -20.36
N PHE A 333 2.77 7.02 -19.35
CA PHE A 333 4.20 7.35 -19.32
C PHE A 333 5.08 6.10 -19.27
N ARG A 334 4.68 5.08 -18.49
CA ARG A 334 5.37 3.78 -18.43
C ARG A 334 5.37 3.07 -19.79
N GLU A 335 4.22 3.07 -20.48
CA GLU A 335 4.06 2.50 -21.82
C GLU A 335 4.94 3.24 -22.85
N ASP A 336 4.87 4.57 -22.92
CA ASP A 336 5.61 5.40 -23.89
C ASP A 336 7.15 5.39 -23.67
N THR A 337 7.63 5.17 -22.44
CA THR A 337 9.07 5.18 -22.11
C THR A 337 9.71 3.81 -21.96
N HIS A 338 8.92 2.73 -22.00
CA HIS A 338 9.34 1.35 -21.73
C HIS A 338 10.06 1.14 -20.38
N LEU A 339 9.88 2.07 -19.42
CA LEU A 339 10.39 1.91 -18.06
C LEU A 339 9.60 0.85 -17.29
N SER A 340 10.26 0.08 -16.44
CA SER A 340 9.61 -0.93 -15.58
C SER A 340 10.02 -0.76 -14.12
N GLY A 341 9.18 -1.29 -13.22
CA GLY A 341 9.42 -1.31 -11.77
C GLY A 341 9.75 0.07 -11.17
N PHE A 342 10.76 0.10 -10.30
CA PHE A 342 11.15 1.26 -9.48
C PHE A 342 11.70 2.48 -10.27
N SER A 343 11.87 2.36 -11.59
CA SER A 343 12.35 3.47 -12.44
C SER A 343 11.23 4.40 -12.90
N VAL A 344 9.96 3.99 -12.79
CA VAL A 344 8.81 4.74 -13.31
C VAL A 344 8.54 6.02 -12.50
N GLU A 345 8.46 5.94 -11.17
CA GLU A 345 8.15 7.11 -10.33
C GLU A 345 9.24 8.21 -10.36
N PRO A 346 10.55 7.89 -10.34
CA PRO A 346 11.60 8.89 -10.54
C PRO A 346 11.55 9.53 -11.94
N GLY A 347 11.28 8.73 -12.99
CA GLY A 347 11.13 9.24 -14.35
C GLY A 347 9.94 10.19 -14.49
N TRP A 348 8.79 9.83 -13.92
CA TRP A 348 7.60 10.69 -13.88
C TRP A 348 7.84 11.98 -13.08
N SER A 349 8.53 11.88 -11.94
CA SER A 349 8.84 13.03 -11.09
C SER A 349 9.81 14.02 -11.75
N ALA A 350 10.67 13.54 -12.66
CA ALA A 350 11.57 14.37 -13.46
C ALA A 350 10.87 15.11 -14.61
N LEU A 351 9.62 14.76 -14.95
CA LEU A 351 8.85 15.49 -15.96
C LEU A 351 8.43 16.87 -15.46
N SER A 352 8.57 17.86 -16.33
CA SER A 352 8.00 19.20 -16.12
C SER A 352 6.48 19.13 -15.94
N LYS A 353 5.90 20.14 -15.28
CA LYS A 353 4.44 20.21 -15.04
C LYS A 353 3.64 20.04 -16.34
N GLY A 354 4.02 20.76 -17.41
CA GLY A 354 3.34 20.67 -18.72
C GLY A 354 3.45 19.29 -19.40
N GLN A 355 4.56 18.57 -19.21
CA GLN A 355 4.66 17.18 -19.69
C GLN A 355 3.71 16.26 -18.92
N ARG A 356 3.62 16.39 -17.59
CA ARG A 356 2.65 15.63 -16.80
C ARG A 356 1.20 16.00 -17.14
N ASP A 357 0.91 17.27 -17.37
CA ASP A 357 -0.40 17.74 -17.84
C ASP A 357 -0.78 17.12 -19.19
N THR A 358 0.18 16.93 -20.10
CA THR A 358 -0.06 16.22 -21.38
C THR A 358 -0.51 14.78 -21.16
N TYR A 359 0.14 14.04 -20.25
CA TYR A 359 -0.27 12.67 -19.89
C TYR A 359 -1.61 12.62 -19.16
N ARG A 360 -1.91 13.61 -18.29
CA ARG A 360 -3.22 13.75 -17.63
C ARG A 360 -4.35 13.97 -18.65
N ILE A 361 -4.16 14.89 -19.60
CA ILE A 361 -5.11 15.16 -20.69
C ILE A 361 -5.31 13.90 -21.55
N ARG A 362 -4.23 13.20 -21.94
CA ARG A 362 -4.33 11.97 -22.75
C ARG A 362 -5.07 10.85 -22.02
N SER A 363 -4.81 10.66 -20.72
CA SER A 363 -5.53 9.69 -19.87
C SER A 363 -7.03 10.02 -19.78
N GLU A 364 -7.37 11.30 -19.58
CA GLU A 364 -8.76 11.75 -19.52
C GLU A 364 -9.49 11.63 -20.87
N THR A 365 -8.83 11.91 -22.00
CA THR A 365 -9.39 11.67 -23.34
C THR A 365 -9.71 10.19 -23.55
N LEU A 366 -8.73 9.30 -23.30
CA LEU A 366 -8.93 7.85 -23.42
C LEU A 366 -10.06 7.33 -22.49
N ARG A 367 -10.18 7.90 -21.29
CA ARG A 367 -11.26 7.56 -20.35
C ARG A 367 -12.64 7.97 -20.88
N ARG A 368 -12.74 9.14 -21.52
CA ARG A 368 -14.00 9.61 -22.16
C ARG A 368 -14.37 8.79 -23.39
N GLU A 369 -13.39 8.46 -24.23
CA GLU A 369 -13.57 7.58 -25.39
C GLU A 369 -14.07 6.20 -24.96
N ALA A 370 -13.40 5.58 -23.97
CA ALA A 370 -13.82 4.29 -23.41
C ALA A 370 -15.24 4.32 -22.81
N TRP A 371 -15.66 5.42 -22.18
CA TRP A 371 -17.05 5.58 -21.71
C TRP A 371 -18.04 5.70 -22.86
N ALA A 372 -17.73 6.45 -23.92
CA ALA A 372 -18.58 6.56 -25.10
C ALA A 372 -18.72 5.23 -25.86
N GLU A 373 -17.65 4.45 -25.97
CA GLU A 373 -17.67 3.09 -26.50
C GLU A 373 -18.53 2.15 -25.65
N ASN A 374 -18.39 2.19 -24.32
CA ASN A 374 -19.17 1.38 -23.40
C ASN A 374 -20.67 1.75 -23.44
N GLU A 375 -21.03 3.04 -23.51
CA GLU A 375 -22.41 3.48 -23.72
C GLU A 375 -22.98 2.99 -25.06
N THR A 376 -22.17 3.01 -26.12
CA THR A 376 -22.56 2.51 -27.45
C THR A 376 -22.77 0.99 -27.44
N ALA A 377 -21.89 0.23 -26.77
CA ALA A 377 -22.00 -1.22 -26.63
C ALA A 377 -23.25 -1.65 -25.83
N LEU A 378 -23.57 -0.92 -24.75
CA LEU A 378 -24.80 -1.10 -23.98
C LEU A 378 -26.05 -0.79 -24.82
N ALA A 379 -26.05 0.31 -25.58
CA ALA A 379 -27.16 0.69 -26.45
C ALA A 379 -27.38 -0.31 -27.61
N ALA A 380 -26.33 -0.94 -28.11
CA ALA A 380 -26.39 -1.95 -29.16
C ALA A 380 -26.79 -3.36 -28.66
N GLY A 381 -26.89 -3.57 -27.33
CA GLY A 381 -27.18 -4.88 -26.72
C GLY A 381 -26.03 -5.90 -26.83
N THR A 382 -24.92 -5.53 -27.47
CA THR A 382 -23.70 -6.34 -27.58
C THR A 382 -22.86 -6.24 -26.30
N SER A 383 -23.31 -6.92 -25.25
CA SER A 383 -22.45 -7.27 -24.12
C SER A 383 -21.43 -8.31 -24.58
N SER A 384 -20.35 -7.85 -25.22
CA SER A 384 -19.28 -8.69 -25.75
C SER A 384 -18.34 -9.16 -24.64
N ALA A 385 -18.82 -10.10 -23.82
CA ALA A 385 -18.00 -10.84 -22.86
C ALA A 385 -17.05 -11.80 -23.61
N VAL A 386 -16.02 -11.24 -24.23
CA VAL A 386 -14.90 -11.98 -24.82
C VAL A 386 -13.64 -11.62 -24.04
N PHE A 387 -13.32 -12.44 -23.05
CA PHE A 387 -12.02 -12.39 -22.39
C PHE A 387 -10.96 -12.92 -23.37
N PRO A 388 -9.88 -12.17 -23.66
CA PRO A 388 -8.73 -12.73 -24.36
C PRO A 388 -8.01 -13.71 -23.43
N SER A 389 -7.55 -14.83 -24.01
CA SER A 389 -6.79 -15.89 -23.33
C SER A 389 -5.31 -15.51 -23.14
#